data_AF-U1G987-F1
#
_entry.id   AF-U1G987-F1
#
_cell.length_a   1.000
_cell.length_b   1.000
_cell.length_c   1.000
_cell.angle_alpha   90.00
_cell.angle_beta   90.00
_cell.angle_gamma   90.00
#
_symmetry.space_group_name_H-M   'P 1'
#
loop_
_entity.id
_entity.type
_entity.pdbx_description
1 polymer ?
#
loop_
_entity_poly.entity_id
_entity_poly.type
_entity_poly.pdbx_seq_one_letter_code
_entity_poly.pdbx_strand_id
1 'polypeptide(L)'
;MSTSSKPVILRRSEEFKKTCGISRYRRCVLIYQLDNAIYYALSKVRYRSDAEVKLEDLYDVVMIEVPHYRPEFPSHFTQASNPLLAGWYIKEPTLVRFDPSEPAWIGERVLFEARANEVLITHPHRNIAKYHGCRVQNGLITGICYDKYHESLMQRVNPGSHSKGRLHLNKTKPLNVNLMLESVRNGLAHLHSLGFAHNNINPSNIMFFNEDSDEAVIIGLGSCRAIGSPLNDYLVRMEGWYDKKADTSLPSNDLDALDEIAEWLSDKPEKNFQLAG
;
A
#
# COMPACT_ATOMS: atom_id res chain seq x y z
N MET A 1 -31.76 -3.54 30.11
CA MET A 1 -31.17 -4.66 29.35
C MET A 1 -30.14 -4.04 28.41
N SER A 2 -28.86 -4.12 28.76
CA SER A 2 -27.78 -3.63 27.89
C SER A 2 -27.71 -4.57 26.69
N THR A 3 -28.07 -4.08 25.51
CA THR A 3 -27.77 -4.78 24.26
C THR A 3 -26.26 -4.84 24.16
N SER A 4 -25.66 -5.98 24.49
CA SER A 4 -24.24 -6.21 24.25
C SER A 4 -23.98 -5.95 22.77
N SER A 5 -23.23 -4.90 22.46
CA SER A 5 -22.87 -4.56 21.09
C SER A 5 -22.17 -5.75 20.47
N LYS A 6 -22.61 -6.18 19.27
CA LYS A 6 -21.90 -7.25 18.56
C LYS A 6 -20.60 -6.69 17.97
N PRO A 7 -19.50 -7.46 18.03
CA PRO A 7 -18.27 -7.04 17.37
C PRO A 7 -18.49 -6.99 15.85
N VAL A 8 -17.96 -5.95 15.21
CA VAL A 8 -17.90 -5.83 13.76
C VAL A 8 -16.49 -6.18 13.32
N ILE A 9 -16.33 -7.27 12.57
CA ILE A 9 -15.02 -7.68 12.06
C ILE A 9 -14.61 -6.71 10.94
N LEU A 10 -13.52 -5.98 11.14
CA LEU A 10 -12.95 -5.07 10.16
C LEU A 10 -11.95 -5.80 9.26
N ARG A 11 -11.21 -6.75 9.82
CA ARG A 11 -10.25 -7.58 9.10
C ARG A 11 -10.07 -8.93 9.78
N ARG A 12 -9.92 -9.95 8.95
CA ARG A 12 -9.49 -11.30 9.34
C ARG A 12 -8.39 -11.78 8.41
N SER A 13 -7.29 -12.28 8.97
CA SER A 13 -6.20 -12.89 8.21
C SER A 13 -5.67 -14.15 8.88
N GLU A 14 -5.13 -15.06 8.09
CA GLU A 14 -4.54 -16.31 8.57
C GLU A 14 -3.01 -16.19 8.55
N GLU A 15 -2.36 -16.59 9.64
CA GLU A 15 -0.92 -16.78 9.68
C GLU A 15 -0.58 -18.27 9.56
N PHE A 16 0.45 -18.56 8.77
CA PHE A 16 0.98 -19.89 8.57
C PHE A 16 2.42 -19.97 9.06
N LYS A 17 2.79 -21.11 9.65
CA LYS A 17 4.18 -21.43 9.99
C LYS A 17 4.71 -22.42 8.95
N LYS A 18 5.85 -22.11 8.32
CA LYS A 18 6.58 -23.06 7.49
C LYS A 18 7.40 -23.98 8.39
N THR A 19 7.28 -25.29 8.23
CA THR A 19 8.12 -26.29 8.90
C THR A 19 8.46 -27.38 7.90
N CYS A 20 9.74 -27.61 7.63
CA CYS A 20 10.22 -28.54 6.60
C CYS A 20 9.57 -28.32 5.23
N GLY A 21 9.41 -27.06 4.81
CA GLY A 21 8.78 -26.72 3.52
C GLY A 21 7.24 -26.80 3.49
N ILE A 22 6.60 -27.35 4.53
CA ILE A 22 5.13 -27.45 4.62
C ILE A 22 4.59 -26.25 5.40
N SER A 23 3.67 -25.49 4.79
CA SER A 23 2.93 -24.44 5.46
C SER A 23 1.79 -25.03 6.28
N ARG A 24 1.82 -24.84 7.60
CA ARG A 24 0.73 -25.24 8.50
C ARG A 24 0.06 -24.02 9.09
N TYR A 25 -1.27 -24.05 9.18
CA TYR A 25 -2.03 -23.01 9.86
C TYR A 25 -1.50 -22.83 11.29
N ARG A 26 -1.28 -21.57 11.68
CA ARG A 26 -0.77 -21.22 13.01
C ARG A 26 -1.86 -20.56 13.86
N ARG A 27 -2.43 -19.48 13.35
CA ARG A 27 -3.42 -18.65 14.06
C ARG A 27 -4.17 -17.74 13.09
N CYS A 28 -5.27 -17.18 13.56
CA CYS A 28 -6.01 -16.12 12.91
C CYS A 28 -5.70 -14.80 13.63
N VAL A 29 -5.48 -13.75 12.85
CA VAL A 29 -5.32 -12.37 13.33
C VAL A 29 -6.60 -11.61 12.98
N LEU A 30 -7.17 -10.91 13.95
CA LEU A 30 -8.41 -10.17 13.80
C LEU A 30 -8.21 -8.71 14.20
N ILE A 31 -8.79 -7.83 13.38
CA ILE A 31 -9.08 -6.45 13.75
C ILE A 31 -10.60 -6.33 13.78
N TYR A 32 -11.16 -5.90 14.90
CA TYR A 32 -12.61 -5.75 15.05
C TYR A 32 -12.96 -4.48 15.83
N GLN A 33 -14.17 -3.98 15.61
CA GLN A 33 -14.71 -2.84 16.34
C GLN A 33 -15.76 -3.32 17.34
N LEU A 34 -15.70 -2.79 18.56
CA LEU A 34 -16.68 -3.01 19.62
C LEU A 34 -16.83 -1.71 20.42
N ASP A 35 -18.06 -1.26 20.64
CA ASP A 35 -18.36 -0.03 21.41
C ASP A 35 -17.55 1.21 20.97
N ASN A 36 -17.37 1.38 19.65
CA ASN A 36 -16.59 2.44 19.00
C ASN A 36 -15.06 2.38 19.20
N ALA A 37 -14.55 1.38 19.91
CA ALA A 37 -13.12 1.10 19.99
C ALA A 37 -12.74 0.00 18.98
N ILE A 38 -11.50 0.06 18.49
CA ILE A 38 -10.93 -0.96 17.60
C ILE A 38 -9.96 -1.82 18.40
N TYR A 39 -10.00 -3.12 18.18
CA TYR A 39 -9.20 -4.10 18.87
C TYR A 39 -8.43 -4.97 17.88
N TYR A 40 -7.20 -5.28 18.25
CA TYR A 40 -6.42 -6.39 17.72
C TYR A 40 -6.66 -7.62 18.59
N ALA A 41 -6.77 -8.79 17.98
CA ALA A 41 -6.79 -10.05 18.71
C ALA A 41 -6.24 -11.20 17.86
N LEU A 42 -5.86 -12.26 18.56
CA LEU A 42 -5.47 -13.53 17.97
C LEU A 42 -6.50 -14.60 18.29
N SER A 43 -6.59 -15.61 17.43
CA SER A 43 -7.36 -16.82 17.71
C SER A 43 -6.66 -18.07 17.19
N LYS A 44 -6.76 -19.16 17.94
CA LYS A 44 -6.32 -20.50 17.48
C LYS A 44 -7.37 -21.14 16.58
N VAL A 45 -8.62 -20.67 16.62
CA VAL A 45 -9.70 -21.17 15.78
C VAL A 45 -9.52 -20.64 14.37
N ARG A 46 -9.69 -21.52 13.39
CA ARG A 46 -9.68 -21.16 11.97
C ARG A 46 -11.12 -20.97 11.50
N TYR A 47 -11.55 -19.72 11.38
CA TYR A 47 -12.92 -19.38 10.96
C TYR A 47 -13.10 -19.46 9.45
N ARG A 48 -14.28 -19.86 8.98
CA ARG A 48 -14.63 -19.83 7.56
C ARG A 48 -15.24 -18.50 7.15
N SER A 49 -15.92 -17.83 8.08
CA SER A 49 -16.55 -16.53 7.87
C SER A 49 -16.45 -15.64 9.11
N ASP A 50 -16.67 -14.35 8.92
CA ASP A 50 -16.62 -13.37 10.01
C ASP A 50 -17.77 -13.56 11.02
N ALA A 51 -18.89 -14.15 10.58
CA ALA A 51 -20.04 -14.46 11.44
C ALA A 51 -19.78 -15.62 12.42
N GLU A 52 -18.76 -16.46 12.15
CA GLU A 52 -18.37 -17.57 13.04
C GLU A 52 -17.44 -17.11 14.17
N VAL A 53 -16.94 -15.88 14.13
CA VAL A 53 -16.01 -15.37 15.14
C VAL A 53 -16.73 -15.22 16.48
N LYS A 54 -16.16 -15.82 17.53
CA LYS A 54 -16.62 -15.64 18.90
C LYS A 54 -15.56 -14.94 19.73
N LEU A 55 -15.98 -13.98 20.55
CA LEU A 55 -15.05 -13.23 21.42
C LEU A 55 -14.35 -14.13 22.45
N GLU A 56 -15.00 -15.21 22.87
CA GLU A 56 -14.44 -16.22 23.80
C GLU A 56 -13.25 -17.01 23.23
N ASP A 57 -13.14 -17.09 21.90
CA ASP A 57 -12.06 -17.78 21.20
C ASP A 57 -10.82 -16.87 21.00
N LEU A 58 -10.90 -15.60 21.43
CA LEU A 58 -9.87 -14.59 21.24
C LEU A 58 -8.92 -14.52 22.43
N TYR A 59 -7.64 -14.31 22.13
CA TYR A 59 -6.58 -14.08 23.10
C TYR A 59 -5.63 -12.98 22.61
N ASP A 60 -4.73 -12.50 23.48
CA ASP A 60 -3.85 -11.36 23.22
C ASP A 60 -4.63 -10.14 22.68
N VAL A 61 -5.78 -9.86 23.30
CA VAL A 61 -6.67 -8.77 22.90
C VAL A 61 -6.07 -7.45 23.34
N VAL A 62 -5.82 -6.56 22.38
CA VAL A 62 -5.24 -5.24 22.59
C VAL A 62 -6.12 -4.18 21.94
N MET A 63 -6.48 -3.14 22.70
CA MET A 63 -7.16 -1.98 22.12
C MET A 63 -6.17 -1.17 21.28
N ILE A 64 -6.55 -0.83 20.06
CA ILE A 64 -5.75 0.02 19.17
C ILE A 64 -6.14 1.47 19.43
N GLU A 65 -5.27 2.19 20.13
CA GLU A 65 -5.49 3.62 20.39
C GLU A 65 -5.51 4.42 19.08
N VAL A 66 -6.39 5.44 19.00
CA VAL A 66 -6.57 6.26 17.80
C VAL A 66 -5.27 6.87 17.27
N PRO A 67 -4.38 7.44 18.12
CA PRO A 67 -3.12 8.04 17.64
C PRO A 67 -2.18 7.06 16.93
N HIS A 68 -2.29 5.75 17.21
CA HIS A 68 -1.46 4.71 16.60
C HIS A 68 -1.67 4.55 15.09
N TYR A 69 -2.82 4.97 14.56
CA TYR A 69 -3.12 4.89 13.12
C TYR A 69 -3.65 6.20 12.53
N ARG A 70 -4.10 7.15 13.36
CA ARG A 70 -4.46 8.51 12.98
C ARG A 70 -3.57 9.48 13.74
N PRO A 71 -2.38 9.79 13.21
CA PRO A 71 -1.42 10.64 13.90
C PRO A 71 -1.93 12.07 14.00
N GLU A 72 -1.36 12.85 14.92
CA GLU A 72 -1.59 14.29 15.00
C GLU A 72 -1.21 14.97 13.68
N PHE A 73 -2.01 15.96 13.28
CA PHE A 73 -1.78 16.75 12.09
C PHE A 73 -0.69 17.80 12.33
N PRO A 74 0.47 17.71 11.64
CA PRO A 74 1.48 18.75 11.72
C PRO A 74 0.98 20.03 11.04
N SER A 75 1.04 21.16 11.73
CA SER A 75 0.49 22.44 11.25
C SER A 75 1.13 22.98 9.96
N HIS A 76 2.31 22.49 9.60
CA HIS A 76 3.03 22.85 8.38
C HIS A 76 2.67 21.95 7.18
N PHE A 77 1.83 20.92 7.37
CA PHE A 77 1.30 20.13 6.27
C PHE A 77 0.09 20.82 5.65
N THR A 78 -0.20 20.48 4.40
CA THR A 78 -1.36 20.97 3.69
C THR A 78 -2.61 20.27 4.21
N GLN A 79 -3.59 21.04 4.69
CA GLN A 79 -4.91 20.51 5.02
C GLN A 79 -5.80 20.50 3.77
N ALA A 80 -6.42 19.35 3.48
CA ALA A 80 -7.36 19.21 2.38
C ALA A 80 -8.62 20.05 2.61
N SER A 81 -9.27 20.49 1.51
CA SER A 81 -10.50 21.27 1.59
C SER A 81 -11.63 20.51 2.30
N ASN A 82 -12.52 21.24 2.96
CA ASN A 82 -13.73 20.69 3.56
C ASN A 82 -14.95 21.55 3.14
N PRO A 83 -15.94 21.00 2.41
CA PRO A 83 -16.08 19.60 1.99
C PRO A 83 -15.03 19.16 0.94
N LEU A 84 -14.84 17.86 0.84
CA LEU A 84 -13.97 17.27 -0.18
C LEU A 84 -14.63 17.37 -1.56
N LEU A 85 -13.81 17.57 -2.59
CA LEU A 85 -14.29 17.70 -3.96
C LEU A 85 -14.64 16.32 -4.55
N ALA A 86 -15.62 16.31 -5.47
CA ALA A 86 -15.93 15.14 -6.27
C ALA A 86 -14.71 14.76 -7.13
N GLY A 87 -14.43 13.46 -7.25
CA GLY A 87 -13.27 12.95 -8.00
C GLY A 87 -12.00 12.80 -7.18
N TRP A 88 -12.02 13.03 -5.87
CA TRP A 88 -10.89 12.72 -4.99
C TRP A 88 -10.98 11.29 -4.44
N TYR A 89 -9.81 10.67 -4.29
CA TYR A 89 -9.61 9.44 -3.55
C TYR A 89 -9.04 9.76 -2.17
N ILE A 90 -9.58 9.10 -1.13
CA ILE A 90 -9.09 9.26 0.23
C ILE A 90 -8.42 7.96 0.66
N LYS A 91 -7.12 8.03 0.87
CA LYS A 91 -6.35 6.93 1.40
C LYS A 91 -6.43 6.94 2.92
N GLU A 92 -7.29 6.08 3.47
CA GLU A 92 -7.40 5.92 4.92
C GLU A 92 -6.29 5.00 5.47
N PRO A 93 -5.81 5.25 6.71
CA PRO A 93 -4.87 4.35 7.36
C PRO A 93 -5.42 2.93 7.45
N THR A 94 -4.64 1.94 7.02
CA THR A 94 -5.04 0.53 7.03
C THR A 94 -4.43 -0.22 8.21
N LEU A 95 -5.27 -0.93 8.96
CA LEU A 95 -4.88 -1.72 10.14
C LEU A 95 -4.43 -3.15 9.81
N VAL A 96 -4.32 -3.50 8.51
CA VAL A 96 -4.01 -4.87 8.05
C VAL A 96 -2.66 -5.39 8.57
N ARG A 97 -1.73 -4.50 8.92
CA ARG A 97 -0.40 -4.85 9.44
C ARG A 97 -0.15 -4.24 10.82
N PHE A 98 -1.20 -4.08 11.62
CA PHE A 98 -1.01 -3.65 13.01
C PHE A 98 -0.24 -4.72 13.78
N ASP A 99 0.82 -4.28 14.46
CA ASP A 99 1.63 -5.10 15.34
C ASP A 99 1.60 -4.46 16.74
N PRO A 100 1.07 -5.14 17.77
CA PRO A 100 1.07 -4.62 19.13
C PRO A 100 2.46 -4.29 19.69
N SER A 101 3.54 -4.88 19.14
CA SER A 101 4.91 -4.57 19.55
C SER A 101 5.44 -3.25 18.97
N GLU A 102 4.83 -2.75 17.90
CA GLU A 102 5.20 -1.51 17.20
C GLU A 102 3.94 -0.68 16.89
N PRO A 103 3.16 -0.28 17.92
CA PRO A 103 1.79 0.20 17.74
C PRO A 103 1.73 1.52 16.96
N ALA A 104 2.73 2.40 17.09
CA ALA A 104 2.78 3.70 16.43
C ALA A 104 3.10 3.64 14.93
N TRP A 105 3.59 2.49 14.43
CA TRP A 105 4.13 2.36 13.08
C TRP A 105 3.16 2.74 11.97
N ILE A 106 1.86 2.46 12.13
CA ILE A 106 0.85 2.83 11.13
C ILE A 106 0.74 4.35 11.03
N GLY A 107 0.65 5.04 12.16
CA GLY A 107 0.60 6.50 12.22
C GLY A 107 1.87 7.14 11.66
N GLU A 108 3.04 6.59 11.97
CA GLU A 108 4.31 7.05 11.38
C GLU A 108 4.31 6.91 9.86
N ARG A 109 3.77 5.81 9.31
CA ARG A 109 3.65 5.62 7.86
C ARG A 109 2.75 6.65 7.19
N VAL A 110 1.66 7.05 7.85
CA VAL A 110 0.80 8.13 7.37
C VAL A 110 1.60 9.44 7.30
N LEU A 111 2.41 9.74 8.33
CA LEU A 111 3.27 10.93 8.34
C LEU A 111 4.39 10.88 7.28
N PHE A 112 5.02 9.72 7.07
CA PHE A 112 6.03 9.55 6.03
C PHE A 112 5.45 9.81 4.63
N GLU A 113 4.28 9.24 4.35
CA GLU A 113 3.62 9.44 3.07
C GLU A 113 3.18 10.90 2.88
N ALA A 114 2.58 11.52 3.89
CA ALA A 114 2.21 12.94 3.85
C ALA A 114 3.44 13.83 3.62
N ARG A 115 4.54 13.60 4.33
CA ARG A 115 5.78 14.38 4.18
C ARG A 115 6.35 14.32 2.76
N ALA A 116 6.37 13.14 2.14
CA ALA A 116 6.81 13.02 0.74
C ALA A 116 5.90 13.82 -0.21
N ASN A 117 4.60 13.85 0.08
CA ASN A 117 3.63 14.59 -0.71
C ASN A 117 3.72 16.12 -0.53
N GLU A 118 4.09 16.61 0.67
CA GLU A 118 4.33 18.06 0.88
C GLU A 118 5.49 18.59 0.03
N VAL A 119 6.48 17.77 -0.32
CA VAL A 119 7.52 18.18 -1.28
C VAL A 119 6.93 18.24 -2.70
N LEU A 120 6.18 17.20 -3.08
CA LEU A 120 5.64 17.06 -4.43
C LEU A 120 4.53 18.07 -4.76
N ILE A 121 3.78 18.56 -3.77
CA ILE A 121 2.74 19.56 -4.01
C ILE A 121 3.31 20.87 -4.58
N THR A 122 4.56 21.20 -4.22
CA THR A 122 5.27 22.38 -4.73
C THR A 122 5.94 22.15 -6.08
N HIS A 123 6.11 20.89 -6.49
CA HIS A 123 6.72 20.47 -7.75
C HIS A 123 5.88 19.35 -8.39
N PRO A 124 4.65 19.63 -8.85
CA PRO A 124 3.75 18.60 -9.36
C PRO A 124 4.25 18.05 -10.70
N HIS A 125 4.05 16.75 -10.92
CA HIS A 125 4.32 16.09 -12.19
C HIS A 125 3.13 15.22 -12.58
N ARG A 126 2.74 15.24 -13.86
CA ARG A 126 1.55 14.52 -14.36
C ARG A 126 1.59 13.02 -14.06
N ASN A 127 2.76 12.39 -14.17
CA ASN A 127 2.91 10.94 -13.93
C ASN A 127 3.17 10.58 -12.45
N ILE A 128 2.91 11.49 -11.51
CA ILE A 128 2.86 11.21 -10.06
C ILE A 128 1.49 11.64 -9.53
N ALA A 129 0.94 10.85 -8.61
CA ALA A 129 -0.38 11.10 -8.04
C ALA A 129 -0.49 12.52 -7.48
N LYS A 130 -1.54 13.23 -7.88
CA LYS A 130 -1.78 14.59 -7.40
C LYS A 130 -2.31 14.53 -5.97
N TYR A 131 -1.55 15.10 -5.05
CA TYR A 131 -1.93 15.26 -3.64
C TYR A 131 -2.70 16.56 -3.41
N HIS A 132 -3.74 16.49 -2.58
CA HIS A 132 -4.61 17.63 -2.24
C HIS A 132 -4.60 18.01 -0.75
N GLY A 133 -3.74 17.39 0.05
CA GLY A 133 -3.69 17.62 1.50
C GLY A 133 -4.14 16.43 2.35
N CYS A 134 -3.93 16.56 3.65
CA CYS A 134 -4.42 15.63 4.67
C CYS A 134 -5.86 15.96 5.02
N ARG A 135 -6.72 14.93 5.12
CA ARG A 135 -8.06 15.06 5.73
C ARG A 135 -7.93 15.04 7.24
N VAL A 136 -8.24 16.15 7.89
CA VAL A 136 -8.07 16.34 9.33
C VAL A 136 -9.41 16.36 10.05
N GLN A 137 -9.54 15.62 11.15
CA GLN A 137 -10.68 15.68 12.06
C GLN A 137 -10.16 15.70 13.51
N ASN A 138 -10.62 16.65 14.31
CA ASN A 138 -10.20 16.82 15.72
C ASN A 138 -8.68 16.85 15.90
N GLY A 139 -7.96 17.51 14.97
CA GLY A 139 -6.49 17.59 15.00
C GLY A 139 -5.74 16.33 14.55
N LEU A 140 -6.44 15.28 14.12
CA LEU A 140 -5.83 14.03 13.68
C LEU A 140 -5.96 13.83 12.16
N ILE A 141 -4.94 13.24 11.53
CA ILE A 141 -4.98 12.83 10.13
C ILE A 141 -5.84 11.57 10.01
N THR A 142 -6.97 11.69 9.33
CA THR A 142 -7.92 10.59 9.07
C THR A 142 -7.80 10.01 7.67
N GLY A 143 -6.98 10.62 6.81
CA GLY A 143 -6.70 10.14 5.47
C GLY A 143 -5.86 11.13 4.67
N ILE A 144 -5.29 10.65 3.57
CA ILE A 144 -4.50 11.45 2.62
C ILE A 144 -5.29 11.55 1.33
N CYS A 145 -5.49 12.77 0.82
CA CYS A 145 -6.35 13.04 -0.34
C CYS A 145 -5.54 13.12 -1.63
N TYR A 146 -6.00 12.38 -2.64
CA TYR A 146 -5.41 12.34 -3.99
C TYR A 146 -6.48 12.54 -5.06
N ASP A 147 -6.07 12.82 -6.29
CA ASP A 147 -6.94 12.56 -7.45
C ASP A 147 -7.35 11.07 -7.49
N LYS A 148 -8.59 10.79 -7.91
CA LYS A 148 -9.06 9.43 -8.13
C LYS A 148 -8.64 8.96 -9.52
N TYR A 149 -7.87 7.88 -9.55
CA TYR A 149 -7.48 7.17 -10.77
C TYR A 149 -8.33 5.90 -10.98
N HIS A 150 -8.29 5.34 -12.18
CA HIS A 150 -9.24 4.31 -12.59
C HIS A 150 -8.93 2.93 -12.01
N GLU A 151 -7.90 2.27 -12.52
CA GLU A 151 -7.45 0.95 -12.06
C GLU A 151 -5.92 0.89 -12.07
N SER A 152 -5.38 -0.06 -11.31
CA SER A 152 -3.94 -0.36 -11.29
C SER A 152 -3.53 -1.27 -12.45
N LEU A 153 -2.24 -1.26 -12.79
CA LEU A 153 -1.65 -2.20 -13.75
C LEU A 153 -1.91 -3.66 -13.34
N MET A 154 -1.82 -3.98 -12.03
CA MET A 154 -2.14 -5.31 -11.51
C MET A 154 -3.57 -5.73 -11.86
N GLN A 155 -4.55 -4.84 -11.66
CA GLN A 155 -5.96 -5.13 -11.96
C GLN A 155 -6.18 -5.34 -13.46
N ARG A 156 -5.56 -4.48 -14.30
CA ARG A 156 -5.72 -4.52 -15.75
C ARG A 156 -5.19 -5.81 -16.38
N VAL A 157 -3.99 -6.24 -15.99
CA VAL A 157 -3.30 -7.36 -16.68
C VAL A 157 -3.42 -8.70 -15.95
N ASN A 158 -3.76 -8.69 -14.64
CA ASN A 158 -3.81 -9.88 -13.80
C ASN A 158 -5.10 -9.96 -12.94
N PRO A 159 -6.31 -9.89 -13.54
CA PRO A 159 -7.55 -9.95 -12.77
C PRO A 159 -7.74 -11.28 -12.01
N GLY A 160 -7.09 -12.36 -12.47
CA GLY A 160 -7.07 -13.67 -11.82
C GLY A 160 -6.15 -13.78 -10.59
N SER A 161 -5.42 -12.71 -10.23
CA SER A 161 -4.47 -12.69 -9.10
C SER A 161 -3.43 -13.82 -9.16
N HIS A 162 -2.93 -14.12 -10.36
CA HIS A 162 -1.89 -15.12 -10.56
C HIS A 162 -0.56 -14.64 -9.98
N SER A 163 0.25 -15.57 -9.47
CA SER A 163 1.62 -15.29 -9.02
C SER A 163 2.46 -14.72 -10.17
N LYS A 164 3.47 -13.90 -9.86
CA LYS A 164 4.37 -13.25 -10.82
C LYS A 164 4.85 -14.17 -11.96
N GLY A 165 5.32 -15.38 -11.65
CA GLY A 165 5.83 -16.35 -12.64
C GLY A 165 4.76 -17.14 -13.42
N ARG A 166 3.46 -16.93 -13.15
CA ARG A 166 2.35 -17.61 -13.82
C ARG A 166 1.42 -16.64 -14.55
N LEU A 167 1.84 -15.39 -14.72
CA LEU A 167 1.05 -14.44 -15.48
C LEU A 167 0.99 -14.90 -16.94
N HIS A 168 -0.21 -15.20 -17.40
CA HIS A 168 -0.54 -15.14 -18.81
C HIS A 168 -1.23 -13.80 -19.02
N LEU A 169 -0.61 -12.91 -19.79
CA LEU A 169 -1.16 -11.60 -20.07
C LEU A 169 -2.60 -11.75 -20.54
N ASN A 170 -3.51 -11.08 -19.84
CA ASN A 170 -4.88 -11.04 -20.28
C ASN A 170 -4.95 -10.28 -21.61
N LYS A 171 -5.09 -11.00 -22.72
CA LYS A 171 -5.12 -10.42 -24.08
C LYS A 171 -6.43 -9.70 -24.40
N THR A 172 -7.39 -9.63 -23.48
CA THR A 172 -8.70 -9.01 -23.74
C THR A 172 -8.63 -7.49 -23.85
N LYS A 173 -7.60 -6.84 -23.29
CA LYS A 173 -7.36 -5.40 -23.44
C LYS A 173 -5.91 -5.16 -23.86
N PRO A 174 -5.66 -4.70 -25.10
CA PRO A 174 -4.31 -4.35 -25.51
C PRO A 174 -3.79 -3.19 -24.66
N LEU A 175 -2.58 -3.33 -24.13
CA LEU A 175 -1.88 -2.32 -23.34
C LEU A 175 -0.69 -1.80 -24.16
N ASN A 176 -0.61 -0.49 -24.37
CA ASN A 176 0.60 0.15 -24.87
C ASN A 176 1.68 0.19 -23.77
N VAL A 177 2.41 -0.92 -23.65
CA VAL A 177 3.45 -1.10 -22.62
C VAL A 177 4.52 -0.02 -22.71
N ASN A 178 4.91 0.41 -23.91
CA ASN A 178 5.95 1.43 -24.09
C ASN A 178 5.51 2.79 -23.52
N LEU A 179 4.30 3.23 -23.85
CA LEU A 179 3.75 4.49 -23.31
C LEU A 179 3.63 4.44 -21.78
N MET A 180 3.17 3.31 -21.24
CA MET A 180 3.06 3.10 -19.80
C MET A 180 4.43 3.18 -19.12
N LEU A 181 5.43 2.45 -19.63
CA LEU A 181 6.79 2.46 -19.07
C LEU A 181 7.44 3.83 -19.17
N GLU A 182 7.26 4.55 -20.29
CA GLU A 182 7.77 5.91 -20.47
C GLU A 182 7.13 6.89 -19.47
N SER A 183 5.81 6.79 -19.26
CA SER A 183 5.09 7.58 -18.26
C SER A 183 5.67 7.37 -16.86
N VAL A 184 5.91 6.11 -16.47
CA VAL A 184 6.51 5.77 -15.18
C VAL A 184 7.96 6.25 -15.09
N ARG A 185 8.78 6.10 -16.15
CA ARG A 185 10.15 6.64 -16.19
C ARG A 185 10.17 8.15 -15.98
N ASN A 186 9.26 8.90 -16.61
CA ASN A 186 9.17 10.35 -16.45
C ASN A 186 8.80 10.75 -15.02
N GLY A 187 7.83 10.05 -14.42
CA GLY A 187 7.48 10.26 -13.00
C GLY A 187 8.64 9.95 -12.05
N LEU A 188 9.37 8.86 -12.27
CA LEU A 188 10.55 8.50 -11.49
C LEU A 188 11.68 9.51 -11.65
N ALA A 189 11.99 9.93 -12.87
CA ALA A 189 13.03 10.91 -13.14
C ALA A 189 12.73 12.24 -12.42
N HIS A 190 11.47 12.68 -12.43
CA HIS A 190 11.04 13.84 -11.66
C HIS A 190 11.26 13.66 -10.16
N LEU A 191 10.82 12.53 -9.58
CA LEU A 191 11.00 12.24 -8.16
C LEU A 191 12.49 12.18 -7.75
N HIS A 192 13.31 11.54 -8.59
CA HIS A 192 14.75 11.43 -8.41
C HIS A 192 15.42 12.81 -8.47
N SER A 193 14.98 13.70 -9.37
CA SER A 193 15.49 15.07 -9.47
C SER A 193 15.24 15.90 -8.19
N LEU A 194 14.20 15.56 -7.42
CA LEU A 194 13.89 16.17 -6.14
C LEU A 194 14.66 15.55 -4.96
N GLY A 195 15.53 14.58 -5.21
CA GLY A 195 16.36 13.93 -4.19
C GLY A 195 15.70 12.75 -3.48
N PHE A 196 14.62 12.18 -4.05
CA PHE A 196 13.88 11.06 -3.46
C PHE A 196 13.86 9.85 -4.39
N ALA A 197 13.83 8.65 -3.83
CA ALA A 197 13.46 7.42 -4.54
C ALA A 197 12.16 6.86 -3.96
N HIS A 198 11.36 6.17 -4.78
CA HIS A 198 10.06 5.62 -4.39
C HIS A 198 10.21 4.35 -3.54
N ASN A 199 11.20 3.51 -3.85
CA ASN A 199 11.56 2.23 -3.23
C ASN A 199 10.46 1.16 -3.21
N ASN A 200 9.40 1.33 -3.99
CA ASN A 200 8.26 0.40 -4.00
C ASN A 200 7.45 0.49 -5.29
N ILE A 201 8.12 0.61 -6.43
CA ILE A 201 7.47 0.49 -7.72
C ILE A 201 7.03 -0.96 -7.91
N ASN A 202 5.76 -1.15 -8.21
CA ASN A 202 5.14 -2.46 -8.46
C ASN A 202 3.82 -2.24 -9.23
N PRO A 203 3.23 -3.28 -9.83
CA PRO A 203 2.02 -3.11 -10.64
C PRO A 203 0.79 -2.59 -9.88
N SER A 204 0.73 -2.67 -8.55
CA SER A 204 -0.37 -2.07 -7.77
C SER A 204 -0.15 -0.59 -7.48
N ASN A 205 1.08 -0.09 -7.63
CA ASN A 205 1.43 1.32 -7.45
C ASN A 205 1.53 2.10 -8.77
N ILE A 206 1.16 1.47 -9.88
CA ILE A 206 1.01 2.10 -11.19
C ILE A 206 -0.47 2.08 -11.54
N MET A 207 -1.08 3.24 -11.74
CA MET A 207 -2.48 3.39 -12.10
C MET A 207 -2.65 4.13 -13.42
N PHE A 208 -3.87 4.08 -13.97
CA PHE A 208 -4.23 4.79 -15.19
C PHE A 208 -5.27 5.88 -14.92
N PHE A 209 -5.21 6.96 -15.70
CA PHE A 209 -6.12 8.10 -15.55
C PHE A 209 -7.58 7.74 -15.80
N ASN A 210 -7.84 6.90 -16.81
CA ASN A 210 -9.16 6.47 -17.22
C ASN A 210 -9.09 5.11 -17.94
N GLU A 211 -10.23 4.66 -18.45
CA GLU A 211 -10.35 3.36 -19.13
C GLU A 211 -9.61 3.33 -20.47
N ASP A 212 -9.56 4.44 -21.20
CA ASP A 212 -9.07 4.50 -22.58
C ASP A 212 -7.61 4.98 -22.70
N SER A 213 -6.95 5.24 -21.57
CA SER A 213 -5.57 5.69 -21.51
C SER A 213 -4.64 4.64 -20.91
N ASP A 214 -3.52 4.43 -21.60
CA ASP A 214 -2.37 3.67 -21.11
C ASP A 214 -1.27 4.57 -20.54
N GLU A 215 -1.52 5.87 -20.47
CA GLU A 215 -0.67 6.77 -19.71
C GLU A 215 -0.81 6.48 -18.22
N ALA A 216 0.33 6.30 -17.56
CA ALA A 216 0.38 5.88 -16.18
C ALA A 216 0.72 7.00 -15.20
N VAL A 217 0.24 6.80 -13.98
CA VAL A 217 0.55 7.62 -12.81
C VAL A 217 1.09 6.74 -11.69
N ILE A 218 2.14 7.21 -11.02
CA ILE A 218 2.73 6.56 -9.86
C ILE A 218 1.96 6.98 -8.60
N ILE A 219 1.51 6.00 -7.82
CA ILE A 219 0.90 6.19 -6.50
C ILE A 219 1.75 5.49 -5.42
N GLY A 220 1.43 5.70 -4.14
CA GLY A 220 1.94 4.82 -3.06
C GLY A 220 3.28 5.25 -2.47
N LEU A 221 3.42 6.52 -2.13
CA LEU A 221 4.65 7.16 -1.63
C LEU A 221 5.03 6.82 -0.18
N GLY A 222 4.33 5.92 0.51
CA GLY A 222 4.63 5.57 1.91
C GLY A 222 6.02 4.95 2.13
N SER A 223 6.64 4.43 1.06
CA SER A 223 8.00 3.89 1.03
C SER A 223 9.03 4.85 0.43
N CYS A 224 8.59 6.05 0.02
CA CYS A 224 9.46 7.05 -0.54
C CYS A 224 10.46 7.55 0.52
N ARG A 225 11.72 7.68 0.13
CA ARG A 225 12.81 8.10 1.02
C ARG A 225 13.81 8.98 0.27
N ALA A 226 14.52 9.81 1.01
CA ALA A 226 15.61 10.60 0.45
C ALA A 226 16.70 9.66 -0.08
N ILE A 227 17.28 10.01 -1.23
CA ILE A 227 18.39 9.25 -1.82
C ILE A 227 19.56 9.20 -0.84
N GLY A 228 20.16 8.02 -0.68
CA GLY A 228 21.24 7.75 0.26
C GLY A 228 20.79 7.46 1.70
N SER A 229 19.50 7.59 2.02
CA SER A 229 18.99 7.22 3.35
C SER A 229 18.81 5.70 3.50
N PRO A 230 18.91 5.15 4.72
CA PRO A 230 18.75 3.72 4.95
C PRO A 230 17.32 3.25 4.70
N LEU A 231 17.21 2.06 4.11
CA LEU A 231 15.97 1.30 4.01
C LEU A 231 15.85 0.41 5.25
N ASN A 232 15.09 0.87 6.23
CA ASN A 232 14.81 0.10 7.43
C ASN A 232 13.73 -0.97 7.21
N ASP A 233 13.63 -1.93 8.13
CA ASP A 233 12.65 -3.03 8.06
C ASP A 233 11.19 -2.56 8.11
N TYR A 234 10.97 -1.30 8.48
CA TYR A 234 9.66 -0.66 8.55
C TYR A 234 9.07 -0.30 7.17
N LEU A 235 9.83 -0.45 6.08
CA LEU A 235 9.34 -0.22 4.72
C LEU A 235 8.40 -1.34 4.25
N VAL A 236 7.20 -0.94 3.81
CA VAL A 236 6.29 -1.85 3.12
C VAL A 236 6.62 -1.85 1.63
N ARG A 237 7.26 -2.93 1.20
CA ARG A 237 7.53 -3.19 -0.22
C ARG A 237 6.76 -4.42 -0.69
N MET A 238 6.35 -4.44 -1.96
CA MET A 238 5.68 -5.61 -2.53
C MET A 238 6.71 -6.68 -2.87
N GLU A 239 6.57 -7.87 -2.27
CA GLU A 239 7.44 -9.00 -2.54
C GLU A 239 7.49 -9.34 -4.04
N GLY A 240 8.70 -9.62 -4.54
CA GLY A 240 8.95 -9.85 -5.96
C GLY A 240 9.22 -8.58 -6.78
N TRP A 241 9.16 -7.38 -6.21
CA TRP A 241 9.35 -6.12 -6.95
C TRP A 241 10.44 -5.22 -6.37
N TYR A 242 11.31 -5.75 -5.51
CA TYR A 242 12.47 -5.03 -4.99
C TYR A 242 13.59 -6.01 -4.66
N ASP A 243 14.83 -5.51 -4.61
CA ASP A 243 15.96 -6.30 -4.11
C ASP A 243 15.93 -6.36 -2.57
N LYS A 244 15.78 -7.58 -2.04
CA LYS A 244 15.77 -7.85 -0.60
C LYS A 244 17.11 -7.53 0.09
N LYS A 245 18.20 -7.43 -0.68
CA LYS A 245 19.52 -7.05 -0.18
C LYS A 245 19.73 -5.53 -0.16
N ALA A 246 18.87 -4.76 -0.82
CA ALA A 246 18.99 -3.31 -0.82
C ALA A 246 18.67 -2.75 0.57
N ASP A 247 19.67 -2.09 1.16
CA ASP A 247 19.65 -1.44 2.47
C ASP A 247 19.66 0.09 2.39
N THR A 248 19.78 0.63 1.17
CA THR A 248 19.93 2.06 0.91
C THR A 248 18.96 2.51 -0.18
N SER A 249 18.35 3.67 0.02
CA SER A 249 17.43 4.26 -0.94
C SER A 249 18.21 4.85 -2.12
N LEU A 250 18.05 4.26 -3.30
CA LEU A 250 18.75 4.65 -4.51
C LEU A 250 17.78 4.70 -5.70
N PRO A 251 18.03 5.57 -6.70
CA PRO A 251 17.28 5.57 -7.96
C PRO A 251 17.21 4.19 -8.63
N SER A 252 18.27 3.40 -8.56
CA SER A 252 18.34 2.05 -9.13
C SER A 252 17.25 1.12 -8.57
N ASN A 253 16.88 1.26 -7.29
CA ASN A 253 15.82 0.44 -6.69
C ASN A 253 14.49 0.58 -7.44
N ASP A 254 14.20 1.76 -7.98
CA ASP A 254 12.98 2.03 -8.73
C ASP A 254 13.10 1.59 -10.19
N LEU A 255 14.27 1.80 -10.80
CA LEU A 255 14.54 1.44 -12.19
C LEU A 255 14.60 -0.08 -12.37
N ASP A 256 15.24 -0.79 -11.46
CA ASP A 256 15.29 -2.26 -11.45
C ASP A 256 13.88 -2.84 -11.31
N ALA A 257 13.06 -2.26 -10.43
CA ALA A 257 11.66 -2.65 -10.29
C ALA A 257 10.83 -2.37 -11.56
N LEU A 258 11.11 -1.28 -12.27
CA LEU A 258 10.44 -0.96 -13.53
C LEU A 258 10.88 -1.89 -14.68
N ASP A 259 12.16 -2.24 -14.76
CA ASP A 259 12.67 -3.21 -15.72
C ASP A 259 12.10 -4.62 -15.43
N GLU A 260 11.93 -4.97 -14.15
CA GLU A 260 11.24 -6.19 -13.74
C GLU A 260 9.77 -6.22 -14.21
N ILE A 261 9.07 -5.09 -14.17
CA ILE A 261 7.71 -4.94 -14.72
C ILE A 261 7.72 -5.08 -16.24
N ALA A 262 8.69 -4.49 -16.93
CA ALA A 262 8.82 -4.62 -18.37
C ALA A 262 9.05 -6.08 -18.79
N GLU A 263 9.91 -6.80 -18.06
CA GLU A 263 10.12 -8.24 -18.29
C GLU A 263 8.85 -9.03 -17.99
N TRP A 264 8.14 -8.72 -16.89
CA TRP A 264 6.86 -9.34 -16.54
C TRP A 264 5.82 -9.20 -17.65
N LEU A 265 5.72 -8.02 -18.26
CA LEU A 265 4.77 -7.72 -19.34
C LEU A 265 5.22 -8.14 -20.75
N SER A 266 6.44 -8.66 -20.92
CA SER A 266 6.90 -9.07 -22.25
C SER A 266 6.14 -10.29 -22.81
N ASP A 267 6.20 -10.55 -24.10
CA ASP A 267 5.63 -11.77 -24.70
C ASP A 267 6.63 -12.94 -24.74
N LYS A 268 7.79 -12.80 -24.07
CA LYS A 268 8.83 -13.83 -24.08
C LYS A 268 8.33 -15.12 -23.39
N PRO A 269 8.62 -16.31 -23.96
CA PRO A 269 8.24 -17.58 -23.35
C PRO A 269 9.01 -17.85 -22.05
N GLU A 270 10.26 -17.40 -21.98
CA GLU A 270 11.09 -17.46 -20.77
C GLU A 270 11.32 -16.06 -20.23
N LYS A 271 11.13 -15.91 -18.92
CA LYS A 271 11.24 -14.63 -18.20
C LYS A 271 12.52 -14.62 -17.38
N ASN A 272 13.33 -13.58 -17.58
CA ASN A 272 14.60 -13.40 -16.86
C ASN A 272 14.44 -12.43 -15.69
N PHE A 273 13.61 -12.80 -14.72
CA PHE A 273 13.38 -12.04 -13.50
C PHE A 273 14.66 -11.91 -12.67
N GLN A 274 15.01 -10.68 -12.31
CA GLN A 274 16.18 -10.38 -11.46
C GLN A 274 15.78 -10.29 -9.99
N LEU A 275 14.53 -9.89 -9.73
CA LEU A 275 14.00 -9.71 -8.38
C LEU A 275 13.27 -10.97 -7.93
N ALA A 276 13.82 -11.61 -6.90
CA ALA A 276 13.27 -12.84 -6.33
C ALA A 276 11.84 -12.64 -5.82
N GLY A 277 10.91 -13.44 -6.37
CA GLY A 277 9.51 -13.54 -5.94
C GLY A 277 9.29 -14.50 -4.79
#